data_AF-A0A084EVG5-F1
#
_entry.id   AF-A0A084EVG5-F1
#
_cell.length_a   1.000
_cell.length_b   1.000
_cell.length_c   1.000
_cell.angle_alpha   90.00
_cell.angle_beta   90.00
_cell.angle_gamma   90.00
#
_symmetry.space_group_name_H-M   'P 1'
#
loop_
_entity.id
_entity.type
_entity.pdbx_description
1 polymer ?
#
loop_
_entity_poly.entity_id
_entity_poly.type
_entity_poly.pdbx_seq_one_letter_code
_entity_poly.pdbx_strand_id
1 'polypeptide(L)'
;MKQELQLKLCRINPEYTKFLHSIDTRISPEKELDKNKRRIFVGVVLTINHISYFAPLSSAPNTKNNKKPFDKRFVIKITTGFDNKKTIAGIKLNNMFPVLDTVIEDIDLTKEFEEEHKYASLLMKEMLFINNPINQRKIKEKATKVYSKAINKKDNFEQYCCNFKLLEEYYQGFEKSQ
;
A
#
# COMPACT_ATOMS: atom_id res chain seq x y z
N MET A 1 20.51 -19.32 1.94
CA MET A 1 19.84 -18.19 1.27
C MET A 1 18.67 -17.75 2.12
N LYS A 2 18.71 -16.54 2.72
CA LYS A 2 17.51 -15.98 3.34
C LYS A 2 16.54 -15.66 2.20
N GLN A 3 15.37 -16.30 2.18
CA GLN A 3 14.26 -15.86 1.33
C GLN A 3 13.99 -14.39 1.68
N GLU A 4 14.40 -13.47 0.83
CA GLU A 4 13.92 -12.10 0.94
C GLU A 4 12.40 -12.15 0.75
N LEU A 5 11.63 -11.68 1.73
CA LEU A 5 10.17 -11.57 1.59
C LEU A 5 9.87 -10.76 0.32
N GLN A 6 9.32 -11.44 -0.69
CA GLN A 6 8.85 -10.79 -1.91
C GLN A 6 7.67 -9.89 -1.57
N LEU A 7 7.60 -8.73 -2.24
CA LEU A 7 6.40 -7.91 -2.21
C LEU A 7 5.24 -8.66 -2.86
N LYS A 8 4.04 -8.46 -2.32
CA LYS A 8 2.78 -9.03 -2.79
C LYS A 8 1.73 -7.93 -2.86
N LEU A 9 0.79 -8.10 -3.79
CA LEU A 9 -0.47 -7.37 -3.76
C LEU A 9 -1.45 -8.14 -2.90
N CYS A 10 -2.19 -7.43 -2.05
CA CYS A 10 -3.25 -8.02 -1.23
C CYS A 10 -4.40 -7.03 -1.05
N ARG A 11 -5.51 -7.54 -0.51
CA ARG A 11 -6.55 -6.74 0.13
C ARG A 11 -6.38 -6.86 1.65
N ILE A 12 -6.92 -5.89 2.37
CA ILE A 12 -6.94 -5.87 3.83
C ILE A 12 -8.40 -5.83 4.29
N ASN A 13 -8.72 -6.57 5.36
CA ASN A 13 -10.06 -6.59 5.95
C ASN A 13 -10.57 -5.14 6.16
N PRO A 14 -11.74 -4.76 5.61
CA PRO A 14 -12.29 -3.41 5.74
C PRO A 14 -12.46 -2.98 7.21
N GLU A 15 -12.88 -3.88 8.09
CA GLU A 15 -13.04 -3.60 9.52
C GLU A 15 -11.72 -3.20 10.17
N TYR A 16 -10.61 -3.84 9.78
CA TYR A 16 -9.29 -3.49 10.27
C TYR A 16 -8.87 -2.08 9.81
N THR A 17 -9.09 -1.75 8.54
CA THR A 17 -8.78 -0.39 8.04
C THR A 17 -9.66 0.68 8.71
N LYS A 18 -10.91 0.35 9.04
CA LYS A 18 -11.83 1.21 9.78
C LYS A 18 -11.40 1.40 11.24
N PHE A 19 -10.96 0.32 11.90
CA PHE A 19 -10.36 0.36 13.22
C PHE A 19 -9.14 1.28 13.24
N LEU A 20 -8.16 1.05 12.36
CA LEU A 20 -6.97 1.92 12.30
C LEU A 20 -7.29 3.36 11.88
N HIS A 21 -8.32 3.59 11.07
CA HIS A 21 -8.79 4.95 10.73
C HIS A 21 -9.27 5.71 11.97
N SER A 22 -9.86 5.03 12.95
CA SER A 22 -10.28 5.66 14.22
C SER A 22 -9.09 6.14 15.05
N ILE A 23 -7.90 5.54 14.86
CA ILE A 23 -6.64 5.90 15.50
C ILE A 23 -5.90 6.99 14.70
N ASP A 24 -5.79 6.82 13.38
CA ASP A 24 -5.22 7.83 12.48
C ASP A 24 -6.08 7.98 11.22
N THR A 25 -6.73 9.15 11.11
CA THR A 25 -7.65 9.47 10.02
C THR A 25 -7.00 9.53 8.63
N ARG A 26 -5.65 9.52 8.54
CA ARG A 26 -4.91 9.42 7.28
C ARG A 26 -4.99 8.03 6.64
N ILE A 27 -5.28 6.98 7.41
CA ILE A 27 -5.64 5.69 6.85
C ILE A 27 -7.04 5.85 6.28
N SER A 28 -7.23 5.68 4.97
CA SER A 28 -8.59 5.80 4.44
C SER A 28 -9.35 4.52 4.75
N PRO A 29 -10.59 4.60 5.28
CA PRO A 29 -11.44 3.42 5.38
C PRO A 29 -11.79 2.94 3.97
N GLU A 30 -11.93 1.63 3.81
CA GLU A 30 -12.48 1.06 2.58
C GLU A 30 -13.92 1.53 2.35
N LYS A 31 -14.30 1.71 1.08
CA LYS A 31 -15.70 1.94 0.71
C LYS A 31 -16.34 0.58 0.50
N GLU A 32 -17.24 0.17 1.37
CA GLU A 32 -17.81 -1.19 1.41
C GLU A 32 -18.62 -1.59 0.18
N LEU A 33 -19.06 -0.63 -0.65
CA LEU A 33 -20.13 -0.83 -1.62
C LEU A 33 -19.73 -1.52 -2.93
N ASP A 34 -18.45 -1.82 -3.18
CA ASP A 34 -18.03 -2.45 -4.46
C ASP A 34 -16.70 -3.21 -4.31
N LYS A 35 -16.72 -4.52 -4.55
CA LYS A 35 -15.53 -5.39 -4.49
C LYS A 35 -14.42 -4.95 -5.46
N ASN A 36 -14.79 -4.46 -6.65
CA ASN A 36 -13.83 -3.95 -7.64
C ASN A 36 -13.30 -2.57 -7.27
N LYS A 37 -13.85 -1.95 -6.20
CA LYS A 37 -13.35 -0.71 -5.60
C LYS A 37 -12.59 -0.93 -4.29
N ARG A 38 -12.49 -2.17 -3.79
CA ARG A 38 -11.64 -2.45 -2.62
C ARG A 38 -10.20 -2.11 -2.96
N ARG A 39 -9.58 -1.35 -2.08
CA ARG A 39 -8.22 -0.88 -2.29
C ARG A 39 -7.26 -2.07 -2.28
N ILE A 40 -6.27 -1.96 -3.15
CA ILE A 40 -5.15 -2.89 -3.21
C ILE A 40 -4.00 -2.30 -2.42
N PHE A 41 -3.33 -3.16 -1.67
CA PHE A 41 -2.17 -2.83 -0.86
C PHE A 41 -0.95 -3.58 -1.36
N VAL A 42 0.22 -3.00 -1.14
CA VAL A 42 1.51 -3.65 -1.38
C VAL A 42 2.14 -3.95 -0.04
N GLY A 43 2.58 -5.17 0.19
CA GLY A 43 3.39 -5.51 1.34
C GLY A 43 4.16 -6.82 1.17
N VAL A 44 5.16 -7.10 2.00
CA VAL A 44 5.61 -6.27 3.14
C VAL A 44 6.60 -5.20 2.67
N VAL A 45 6.24 -3.92 2.73
CA VAL A 45 7.10 -2.81 2.24
C VAL A 45 8.17 -2.40 3.24
N LEU A 46 7.95 -2.67 4.52
CA LEU A 46 8.88 -2.41 5.62
C LEU A 46 8.61 -3.42 6.73
N THR A 47 9.68 -3.92 7.34
CA THR A 47 9.61 -4.69 8.59
C THR A 47 10.48 -3.98 9.62
N ILE A 48 9.90 -3.61 10.75
CA ILE A 48 10.62 -2.98 11.87
C ILE A 48 10.11 -3.57 13.17
N ASN A 49 11.00 -4.01 14.06
CA ASN A 49 10.63 -4.64 15.34
C ASN A 49 9.59 -5.77 15.18
N HIS A 50 9.75 -6.61 14.15
CA HIS A 50 8.81 -7.69 13.80
C HIS A 50 7.41 -7.24 13.32
N ILE A 51 7.19 -5.94 13.11
CA ILE A 51 5.94 -5.38 12.60
C ILE A 51 6.01 -5.26 11.09
N SER A 52 5.05 -5.86 10.40
CA SER A 52 4.92 -5.83 8.94
C SER A 52 4.06 -4.65 8.48
N TYR A 53 4.63 -3.81 7.60
CA TYR A 53 3.94 -2.66 7.01
C TYR A 53 3.47 -2.92 5.59
N PHE A 54 2.29 -2.38 5.29
CA PHE A 54 1.65 -2.40 3.98
C PHE A 54 1.30 -0.98 3.54
N ALA A 55 1.39 -0.71 2.25
CA ALA A 55 1.12 0.61 1.68
C ALA A 55 -0.03 0.55 0.66
N PRO A 56 -0.98 1.50 0.70
CA PRO A 56 -2.08 1.52 -0.26
C PRO A 56 -1.62 1.93 -1.66
N LEU A 57 -2.20 1.28 -2.67
CA LEU A 57 -2.16 1.75 -4.05
C LEU A 57 -3.20 2.85 -4.29
N SER A 58 -2.85 3.79 -5.17
CA SER A 58 -3.76 4.78 -5.71
C SER A 58 -3.59 4.86 -7.22
N SER A 59 -4.69 4.83 -7.96
CA SER A 59 -4.66 4.98 -9.41
C SER A 59 -4.02 6.32 -9.80
N ALA A 60 -3.24 6.31 -10.89
CA ALA A 60 -2.58 7.50 -11.39
C ALA A 60 -3.56 8.67 -11.61
N PRO A 61 -3.15 9.92 -11.28
CA PRO A 61 -3.86 11.10 -11.72
C PRO A 61 -4.00 11.12 -13.24
N ASN A 62 -5.18 11.49 -13.72
CA ASN A 62 -5.43 11.74 -15.14
C ASN A 62 -6.32 12.99 -15.28
N THR A 63 -6.46 13.48 -16.51
CA THR A 63 -7.26 14.67 -16.84
C THR A 63 -8.74 14.56 -16.46
N LYS A 64 -9.25 13.34 -16.26
CA LYS A 64 -10.65 13.08 -15.94
C LYS A 64 -10.96 13.13 -14.44
N ASN A 65 -9.96 12.91 -13.59
CA ASN A 65 -10.18 12.66 -12.16
C ASN A 65 -9.68 13.80 -11.23
N ASN A 66 -9.18 14.92 -11.76
CA ASN A 66 -8.69 16.10 -11.02
C ASN A 66 -7.75 15.79 -9.82
N LYS A 67 -7.07 14.64 -9.83
CA LYS A 67 -6.18 14.24 -8.74
C LYS A 67 -4.91 15.08 -8.78
N LYS A 68 -4.45 15.51 -7.61
CA LYS A 68 -3.13 16.15 -7.47
C LYS A 68 -2.04 15.18 -7.96
N PRO A 69 -0.95 15.70 -8.57
CA PRO A 69 0.22 14.89 -8.91
C PRO A 69 0.75 14.14 -7.68
N PHE A 70 1.32 12.95 -7.90
CA PHE A 70 1.97 12.21 -6.82
C PHE A 70 3.18 12.96 -6.27
N ASP A 71 3.22 13.14 -4.96
CA ASP A 71 4.38 13.68 -4.27
C ASP A 71 5.52 12.64 -4.26
N LYS A 72 6.59 12.96 -4.98
CA LYS A 72 7.77 12.11 -5.12
C LYS A 72 8.51 11.86 -3.80
N ARG A 73 8.24 12.61 -2.73
CA ARG A 73 8.80 12.34 -1.40
C ARG A 73 8.27 11.03 -0.82
N PHE A 74 7.00 10.73 -1.10
CA PHE A 74 6.26 9.65 -0.43
C PHE A 74 5.82 8.52 -1.35
N VAL A 75 5.64 8.80 -2.65
CA VAL A 75 5.03 7.85 -3.57
C VAL A 75 6.06 7.17 -4.47
N ILE A 76 5.99 5.85 -4.62
CA ILE A 76 6.63 5.13 -5.73
C ILE A 76 5.61 5.03 -6.87
N LYS A 77 5.93 5.57 -8.04
CA LYS A 77 5.09 5.43 -9.23
C LYS A 77 5.26 4.03 -9.81
N ILE A 78 4.16 3.35 -10.07
CA ILE A 78 4.12 2.12 -10.86
C ILE A 78 3.98 2.52 -12.32
N THR A 79 4.98 2.14 -13.11
CA THR A 79 5.08 2.49 -14.53
C THR A 79 5.06 1.25 -15.41
N THR A 80 4.56 1.40 -16.63
CA THR A 80 4.47 0.32 -17.64
C THR A 80 4.90 0.83 -19.02
N GLY A 81 5.12 -0.11 -19.95
CA GLY A 81 5.55 0.14 -21.33
C GLY A 81 7.06 0.03 -21.51
N PHE A 82 7.51 -0.07 -22.77
CA PHE A 82 8.93 -0.25 -23.13
C PHE A 82 9.85 0.85 -22.57
N ASP A 83 9.33 2.07 -22.44
CA ASP A 83 10.07 3.23 -21.94
C ASP A 83 9.73 3.60 -20.49
N ASN A 84 8.88 2.81 -19.82
CA ASN A 84 8.37 3.08 -18.47
C ASN A 84 7.75 4.50 -18.30
N LYS A 85 7.26 5.14 -19.38
CA LYS A 85 6.70 6.50 -19.27
C LYS A 85 5.25 6.52 -18.75
N LYS A 86 4.50 5.43 -18.92
CA LYS A 86 3.09 5.39 -18.51
C LYS A 86 2.96 5.01 -17.03
N THR A 87 2.67 5.99 -16.17
CA THR A 87 2.30 5.73 -14.77
C THR A 87 0.87 5.21 -14.70
N ILE A 88 0.66 4.06 -14.07
CA ILE A 88 -0.66 3.44 -13.89
C ILE A 88 -1.18 3.56 -12.45
N ALA A 89 -0.27 3.56 -11.48
CA ALA A 89 -0.60 3.68 -10.06
C ALA A 89 0.55 4.30 -9.26
N GLY A 90 0.31 4.54 -7.97
CA GLY A 90 1.30 4.98 -7.01
C GLY A 90 1.16 4.25 -5.68
N ILE A 91 2.27 3.76 -5.15
CA ILE A 91 2.38 3.16 -3.81
C ILE A 91 2.59 4.30 -2.80
N LYS A 92 1.60 4.57 -1.94
CA LYS A 92 1.62 5.72 -1.02
C LYS A 92 2.28 5.36 0.31
N LEU A 93 3.61 5.48 0.39
CA LEU A 93 4.37 5.09 1.58
C LEU A 93 4.14 6.02 2.78
N ASN A 94 3.69 7.26 2.59
CA ASN A 94 3.27 8.11 3.71
C ASN A 94 1.97 7.60 4.38
N ASN A 95 1.18 6.79 3.67
CA ASN A 95 -0.05 6.19 4.19
C ASN A 95 0.13 4.70 4.52
N MET A 96 1.36 4.21 4.67
CA MET A 96 1.58 2.83 5.10
C MET A 96 1.22 2.63 6.58
N PHE A 97 0.85 1.41 6.96
CA PHE A 97 0.41 1.08 8.31
C PHE A 97 0.78 -0.37 8.67
N PRO A 98 0.90 -0.69 9.97
CA PRO A 98 1.12 -2.05 10.44
C PRO A 98 -0.09 -2.93 10.18
N VAL A 99 0.13 -4.21 9.84
CA VAL A 99 -0.93 -5.16 9.48
C VAL A 99 -0.74 -6.47 10.24
N LEU A 100 -1.84 -7.02 10.75
CA LEU A 100 -1.91 -8.37 11.31
C LEU A 100 -2.01 -9.40 10.18
N ASP A 101 -1.32 -10.53 10.30
CA ASP A 101 -1.37 -11.58 9.27
C ASP A 101 -2.80 -12.13 9.07
N THR A 102 -3.62 -12.12 10.13
CA THR A 102 -5.00 -12.62 10.12
C THR A 102 -5.99 -11.75 9.33
N VAL A 103 -5.62 -10.51 8.96
CA VAL A 103 -6.48 -9.59 8.21
C VAL A 103 -6.05 -9.41 6.76
N ILE A 104 -5.03 -10.14 6.32
CA ILE A 104 -4.54 -10.14 4.94
C ILE A 104 -5.42 -11.06 4.11
N GLU A 105 -5.87 -10.56 2.98
CA GLU A 105 -6.64 -11.31 1.99
C GLU A 105 -5.85 -11.37 0.68
N ASP A 106 -5.48 -12.58 0.27
CA ASP A 106 -4.77 -12.80 -0.98
C ASP A 106 -5.66 -12.51 -2.20
N ILE A 107 -5.02 -12.06 -3.28
CA ILE A 107 -5.69 -11.80 -4.55
C ILE A 107 -5.61 -13.06 -5.42
N ASP A 108 -6.76 -13.60 -5.77
CA ASP A 108 -6.89 -14.73 -6.70
C ASP A 108 -7.06 -14.20 -8.13
N LEU A 109 -5.95 -14.08 -8.86
CA LEU A 109 -5.95 -13.55 -10.24
C LEU A 109 -6.84 -14.35 -11.21
N THR A 110 -7.09 -15.63 -10.95
CA THR A 110 -7.98 -16.45 -11.79
C THR A 110 -9.40 -15.94 -11.65
N LYS A 111 -9.87 -15.74 -10.41
CA LYS A 111 -11.19 -15.15 -10.13
C LYS A 111 -11.32 -13.73 -10.66
N GLU A 112 -10.31 -12.88 -10.43
CA GLU A 112 -10.33 -11.51 -10.97
C GLU A 112 -10.43 -11.48 -12.50
N PHE A 113 -9.81 -12.47 -13.18
CA PHE A 113 -9.84 -12.56 -14.63
C PHE A 113 -11.21 -13.03 -15.15
N GLU A 114 -11.85 -13.98 -14.46
CA GLU A 114 -13.22 -14.41 -14.75
C GLU A 114 -14.25 -13.30 -14.53
N GLU A 115 -14.07 -12.46 -13.50
CA GLU A 115 -14.96 -11.35 -13.18
C GLU A 115 -14.75 -10.12 -14.09
N GLU A 116 -13.51 -9.63 -14.22
CA GLU A 116 -13.20 -8.44 -15.02
C GLU A 116 -11.78 -8.48 -15.61
N HIS A 117 -11.65 -9.03 -16.82
CA HIS A 117 -10.37 -9.17 -17.55
C HIS A 117 -9.48 -7.91 -17.57
N LYS A 118 -10.08 -6.71 -17.71
CA LYS A 118 -9.32 -5.44 -17.75
C LYS A 118 -8.71 -5.10 -16.39
N TYR A 119 -9.43 -5.37 -15.32
CA TYR A 119 -8.96 -5.16 -13.95
C TYR A 119 -7.88 -6.17 -13.58
N ALA A 120 -8.09 -7.45 -13.89
CA ALA A 120 -7.05 -8.49 -13.72
C ALA A 120 -5.77 -8.15 -14.50
N SER A 121 -5.90 -7.67 -15.73
CA SER A 121 -4.75 -7.21 -16.55
C SER A 121 -4.03 -6.01 -15.95
N LEU A 122 -4.72 -5.14 -15.20
CA LEU A 122 -4.11 -4.04 -14.46
C LEU A 122 -3.32 -4.58 -13.26
N LEU A 123 -3.93 -5.46 -12.46
CA LEU A 123 -3.28 -6.10 -11.31
C LEU A 123 -2.01 -6.85 -11.73
N MET A 124 -2.04 -7.61 -12.82
CA MET A 124 -0.86 -8.29 -13.35
C MET A 124 0.28 -7.34 -13.67
N LYS A 125 0.00 -6.16 -14.25
CA LYS A 125 1.03 -5.15 -14.54
C LYS A 125 1.61 -4.55 -13.26
N GLU A 126 0.79 -4.33 -12.24
CA GLU A 126 1.21 -3.86 -10.93
C GLU A 126 2.08 -4.91 -10.23
N MET A 127 1.68 -6.19 -10.27
CA MET A 127 2.46 -7.33 -9.75
C MET A 127 3.81 -7.47 -10.45
N LEU A 128 3.87 -7.40 -11.77
CA LEU A 128 5.12 -7.42 -12.52
C LEU A 128 6.07 -6.28 -12.11
N PHE A 129 5.54 -5.08 -11.90
CA PHE A 129 6.34 -3.96 -11.45
C PHE A 129 6.91 -4.17 -10.04
N ILE A 130 6.08 -4.60 -9.08
CA ILE A 130 6.53 -4.80 -7.70
C ILE A 130 7.42 -6.03 -7.55
N ASN A 131 7.28 -7.04 -8.41
CA ASN A 131 8.11 -8.25 -8.37
C ASN A 131 9.50 -8.03 -8.97
N ASN A 132 9.71 -6.97 -9.76
CA ASN A 132 11.02 -6.62 -10.27
C ASN A 132 12.00 -6.31 -9.09
N PRO A 133 13.15 -6.99 -8.98
CA PRO A 133 14.07 -6.83 -7.85
C PRO A 133 14.57 -5.40 -7.61
N ILE A 134 14.82 -4.65 -8.69
CA ILE A 134 15.26 -3.25 -8.59
C ILE A 134 14.15 -2.39 -7.99
N ASN A 135 12.90 -2.62 -8.37
CA ASN A 135 11.75 -1.92 -7.82
C ASN A 135 11.47 -2.35 -6.37
N GLN A 136 11.58 -3.63 -6.04
CA GLN A 136 11.47 -4.11 -4.65
C GLN A 136 12.43 -3.37 -3.73
N ARG A 137 13.72 -3.30 -4.12
CA ARG A 137 14.73 -2.57 -3.36
C ARG A 137 14.36 -1.09 -3.20
N LYS A 138 14.00 -0.41 -4.31
CA LYS A 138 13.58 1.00 -4.28
C LYS A 138 12.38 1.24 -3.36
N ILE A 139 11.39 0.34 -3.37
CA ILE A 139 10.20 0.44 -2.53
C ILE A 139 10.60 0.32 -1.05
N LYS A 140 11.36 -0.72 -0.70
CA LYS A 140 11.81 -0.96 0.68
C LYS A 140 12.70 0.17 1.21
N GLU A 141 13.71 0.59 0.44
CA GLU A 141 14.60 1.71 0.81
C GLU A 141 13.81 3.01 1.05
N LYS A 142 12.83 3.29 0.18
CA LYS A 142 12.00 4.48 0.34
C LYS A 142 11.05 4.37 1.53
N ALA A 143 10.47 3.19 1.78
CA ALA A 143 9.62 2.95 2.94
C ALA A 143 10.40 3.20 4.24
N THR A 144 11.61 2.65 4.35
CA THR A 144 12.53 2.90 5.47
C THR A 144 12.84 4.38 5.64
N LYS A 145 13.11 5.11 4.54
CA LYS A 145 13.39 6.55 4.58
C LYS A 145 12.18 7.37 5.03
N VAL A 146 10.99 7.05 4.50
CA VAL A 146 9.74 7.73 4.86
C VAL A 146 9.44 7.51 6.35
N TYR A 147 9.54 6.26 6.80
CA TYR A 147 9.38 5.90 8.21
C TYR A 147 10.35 6.70 9.10
N SER A 148 11.66 6.59 8.82
CA SER A 148 12.71 7.24 9.61
C SER A 148 12.52 8.76 9.67
N LYS A 149 12.17 9.41 8.55
CA LYS A 149 11.95 10.85 8.54
C LYS A 149 10.70 11.26 9.33
N ALA A 150 9.62 10.50 9.23
CA ALA A 150 8.40 10.78 9.97
C ALA A 150 8.61 10.65 11.48
N ILE A 151 9.23 9.56 11.96
CA ILE A 151 9.45 9.36 13.40
C ILE A 151 10.44 10.35 14.00
N ASN A 152 11.42 10.80 13.22
CA ASN A 152 12.42 11.78 13.64
C ASN A 152 12.01 13.23 13.33
N LYS A 153 10.77 13.46 12.87
CA LYS A 153 10.21 14.79 12.51
C LYS A 153 11.12 15.60 11.57
N LYS A 154 11.72 14.92 10.58
CA LYS A 154 12.62 15.53 9.59
C LYS A 154 11.84 15.97 8.35
N ASP A 155 12.15 17.16 7.85
CA ASP A 155 11.54 17.75 6.65
C ASP A 155 10.01 17.81 6.69
N ASN A 156 9.44 17.93 7.90
CA ASN A 156 8.00 17.93 8.18
C ASN A 156 7.25 16.66 7.71
N PHE A 157 7.94 15.51 7.60
CA PHE A 157 7.32 14.26 7.13
C PHE A 157 6.15 13.82 8.02
N GLU A 158 6.21 14.09 9.32
CA GLU A 158 5.17 13.79 10.31
C GLU A 158 3.82 14.46 10.01
N GLN A 159 3.81 15.57 9.29
CA GLN A 159 2.57 16.25 8.90
C GLN A 159 1.82 15.48 7.81
N TYR A 160 2.56 14.80 6.92
CA TYR A 160 2.04 14.14 5.72
C TYR A 160 1.93 12.61 5.85
N CYS A 161 2.60 12.02 6.84
CA CYS A 161 2.61 10.59 7.09
C CYS A 161 1.58 10.20 8.14
N CYS A 162 1.13 8.94 8.10
CA CYS A 162 0.48 8.32 9.26
C CYS A 162 1.42 8.41 10.47
N ASN A 163 0.85 8.53 11.65
CA ASN A 163 1.54 8.45 12.92
C ASN A 163 1.93 6.99 13.16
N PHE A 164 3.06 6.60 12.58
CA PHE A 164 3.52 5.21 12.58
C PHE A 164 3.66 4.65 14.00
N LYS A 165 4.17 5.45 14.94
CA LYS A 165 4.34 5.02 16.34
C LYS A 165 3.02 4.80 17.06
N LEU A 166 2.05 5.70 16.85
CA LEU A 166 0.71 5.51 17.40
C LEU A 166 0.07 4.23 16.83
N LEU A 167 0.20 3.99 15.53
CA LEU A 167 -0.35 2.77 14.94
C LEU A 167 0.35 1.51 15.47
N GLU A 168 1.67 1.52 15.66
CA GLU A 168 2.40 0.39 16.27
C GLU A 168 1.91 0.05 17.68
N GLU A 169 1.48 1.06 18.45
CA GLU A 169 0.97 0.88 19.81
C GLU A 169 -0.39 0.19 19.84
N TYR A 170 -1.28 0.52 18.90
CA TYR A 170 -2.70 0.10 18.96
C TYR A 170 -3.09 -0.99 17.96
N TYR A 171 -2.30 -1.28 16.92
CA TYR A 171 -2.76 -2.15 15.82
C TYR A 171 -3.12 -3.58 16.25
N GLN A 172 -2.51 -4.10 17.32
CA GLN A 172 -2.80 -5.44 17.84
C GLN A 172 -4.12 -5.50 18.62
N GLY A 173 -4.68 -4.36 19.02
CA GLY A 173 -5.96 -4.29 19.72
C GLY A 173 -7.19 -4.51 18.84
N PHE A 174 -7.00 -4.91 17.57
CA PHE A 174 -8.11 -5.22 16.68
C PHE A 174 -8.76 -6.56 17.07
N GLU A 175 -10.03 -6.49 17.47
CA GLU A 175 -10.90 -7.64 17.64
C GLU A 175 -11.85 -7.72 16.45
N LYS A 176 -11.80 -8.84 15.71
CA LYS A 176 -12.71 -9.06 14.59
C LYS A 176 -14.12 -9.33 15.14
N SER A 177 -15.13 -8.65 14.60
CA SER A 177 -16.52 -8.95 14.95
C SER A 177 -16.82 -10.42 14.59
N GLN A 178 -17.46 -11.16 15.51
CA GLN A 178 -17.85 -12.55 15.28
C GLN A 178 -18.94 -12.68 14.22
#